data_AF-A0A2V9RNM9-F1
#
_entry.id   AF-A0A2V9RNM9-F1
#
_cell.length_a   1.000
_cell.length_b   1.000
_cell.length_c   1.000
_cell.angle_alpha   90.00
_cell.angle_beta   90.00
_cell.angle_gamma   90.00
#
_symmetry.space_group_name_H-M   'P 1'
#
loop_
_entity.id
_entity.type
_entity.pdbx_description
1 polymer ?
#
loop_
_entity_poly.entity_id
_entity_poly.type
_entity_poly.pdbx_seq_one_letter_code
_entity_poly.pdbx_strand_id
1 'polypeptide(L)'
;MARSLIWISDQRITGWACTHCGWNYELPPLLSDPEAKSAYDRLASGKFEKHDCAAHGPVTSPGDKGDFAARARKLVLRGFKPKDAVEIALQEIAFETRHDPKIVAKVQKDADEFLRRVKDGLI
;
A
#
# COMPACT_ATOMS: atom_id res chain seq x y z
N MET A 1 2.06 21.72 3.05
CA MET A 1 3.20 20.81 2.82
C MET A 1 3.49 20.79 1.32
N ALA A 2 4.73 21.01 0.90
CA ALA A 2 5.07 21.02 -0.54
C ALA A 2 5.00 19.59 -1.11
N ARG A 3 4.38 19.42 -2.30
CA ARG A 3 4.44 18.14 -3.04
C ARG A 3 5.85 17.93 -3.56
N SER A 4 6.39 16.74 -3.39
CA SER A 4 7.72 16.36 -3.88
C SER A 4 7.66 15.07 -4.68
N LEU A 5 8.57 14.98 -5.65
CA LEU A 5 8.79 13.80 -6.47
C LEU A 5 9.81 12.92 -5.77
N ILE A 6 9.47 11.65 -5.53
CA ILE A 6 10.33 10.69 -4.85
C ILE A 6 10.52 9.43 -5.69
N TRP A 7 11.72 8.86 -5.63
CA TRP A 7 12.00 7.56 -6.22
C TRP A 7 11.55 6.46 -5.26
N ILE A 8 10.78 5.50 -5.75
CA ILE A 8 10.34 4.32 -5.01
C ILE A 8 10.90 3.08 -5.71
N SER A 9 11.50 2.19 -4.92
CA SER A 9 11.99 0.88 -5.38
C SER A 9 11.50 -0.18 -4.39
N ASP A 10 10.22 -0.57 -4.51
CA ASP A 10 9.60 -1.64 -3.73
C ASP A 10 9.43 -2.91 -4.59
N GLN A 11 9.19 -4.07 -3.98
CA GLN A 11 9.00 -5.35 -4.68
C GLN A 11 7.87 -5.33 -5.72
N ARG A 12 6.93 -4.37 -5.64
CA ARG A 12 5.82 -4.24 -6.60
C ARG A 12 5.94 -3.09 -7.58
N ILE A 13 6.68 -2.03 -7.24
CA ILE A 13 6.73 -0.78 -8.00
C ILE A 13 8.15 -0.22 -7.94
N THR A 14 8.76 -0.05 -9.10
CA THR A 14 10.01 0.70 -9.28
C THR A 14 9.73 1.90 -10.16
N GLY A 15 9.94 3.12 -9.66
CA GLY A 15 9.69 4.33 -10.44
C GLY A 15 9.49 5.57 -9.59
N TRP A 16 8.92 6.61 -10.21
CA TRP A 16 8.68 7.89 -9.56
C TRP A 16 7.28 7.96 -8.96
N ALA A 17 7.15 8.62 -7.81
CA ALA A 17 5.86 8.84 -7.16
C ALA A 17 5.76 10.21 -6.52
N CYS A 18 4.53 10.67 -6.32
CA CYS A 18 4.22 11.90 -5.60
C CYS A 18 4.07 11.61 -4.10
N THR A 19 4.65 12.44 -3.25
CA THR A 19 4.49 12.33 -1.78
C THR A 19 3.08 12.66 -1.28
N HIS A 20 2.26 13.31 -2.10
CA HIS A 20 0.97 13.87 -1.70
C HIS A 20 -0.25 13.10 -2.24
N CYS A 21 -0.11 12.39 -3.37
CA CYS A 21 -1.22 11.64 -3.99
C CYS A 21 -0.75 10.30 -4.55
N GLY A 22 -1.67 9.38 -4.84
CA GLY A 22 -1.39 8.03 -5.37
C GLY A 22 -0.79 7.99 -6.79
N TRP A 23 -0.33 9.13 -7.33
CA TRP A 23 0.32 9.19 -8.63
C TRP A 23 1.65 8.45 -8.61
N ASN A 24 1.79 7.49 -9.52
CA ASN A 24 3.01 6.74 -9.77
C ASN A 24 3.35 6.75 -11.26
N TYR A 25 4.63 6.60 -11.55
CA TYR A 25 5.18 6.52 -12.89
C TYR A 25 6.22 5.40 -12.89
N GLU A 26 5.77 4.21 -13.32
CA GLU A 26 6.53 2.96 -13.24
C GLU A 26 7.60 2.87 -14.32
N LEU A 27 8.84 2.59 -13.90
CA LEU A 27 9.95 2.39 -14.80
C LEU A 27 9.75 1.05 -15.55
N PRO A 28 9.73 1.06 -16.89
CA PRO A 28 9.70 -0.17 -17.66
C PRO A 28 10.89 -1.07 -17.30
N PRO A 29 10.69 -2.37 -17.03
CA PRO A 29 11.74 -3.27 -16.56
C PRO A 29 12.87 -3.51 -17.58
N LEU A 30 12.70 -3.04 -18.82
CA LEU A 30 13.67 -3.16 -19.92
C LEU A 30 14.56 -1.92 -20.10
N LEU A 31 14.43 -0.91 -19.23
CA LEU A 31 15.20 0.33 -19.30
C LEU A 31 16.56 0.18 -18.60
N SER A 32 17.47 -0.55 -19.23
CA SER A 32 18.85 -0.77 -18.74
C SER A 32 19.81 0.33 -19.15
N ASP A 33 19.44 1.14 -20.14
CA ASP A 33 20.31 2.16 -20.72
C ASP A 33 20.34 3.45 -19.87
N PRO A 34 21.52 4.00 -19.54
CA PRO A 34 21.65 5.19 -18.70
C PRO A 34 21.13 6.48 -19.36
N GLU A 35 21.20 6.60 -20.68
CA GLU A 35 20.63 7.74 -21.40
C GLU A 35 19.10 7.66 -21.39
N ALA A 36 18.55 6.46 -21.57
CA ALA A 36 17.12 6.21 -21.46
C ALA A 36 16.58 6.55 -20.05
N LYS A 37 17.33 6.23 -18.98
CA LYS A 37 16.95 6.61 -17.60
C LYS A 37 16.89 8.12 -17.40
N SER A 38 17.89 8.84 -17.90
CA SER A 38 17.92 10.31 -17.83
C SER A 38 16.76 10.95 -18.59
N ALA A 39 16.41 10.42 -19.77
CA ALA A 39 15.24 10.85 -20.51
C ALA A 39 13.94 10.56 -19.74
N TYR A 40 13.86 9.39 -19.11
CA TYR A 40 12.72 8.99 -18.29
C TYR A 40 12.54 9.90 -17.07
N ASP A 41 13.61 10.28 -16.38
CA ASP A 41 13.56 11.21 -15.24
C ASP A 41 13.05 12.60 -15.63
N ARG A 42 13.44 13.09 -16.82
CA ARG A 42 12.91 14.35 -17.36
C ARG A 42 11.42 14.24 -17.69
N LEU A 43 10.99 13.11 -18.28
CA LEU A 43 9.58 12.86 -18.56
C LEU A 43 8.76 12.77 -17.28
N ALA A 44 9.27 12.06 -16.27
CA ALA A 44 8.64 11.96 -14.95
C ALA A 44 8.47 13.33 -14.30
N SER A 45 9.50 14.18 -14.35
CA SER A 45 9.43 15.56 -13.85
C SER A 45 8.37 16.39 -14.58
N GLY A 46 8.35 16.36 -15.91
CA GLY A 46 7.34 17.10 -16.70
C GLY A 46 5.91 16.58 -16.52
N LYS A 47 5.74 15.28 -16.28
CA LYS A 47 4.43 14.69 -15.93
C LYS A 47 4.04 15.03 -14.49
N PHE A 48 4.99 15.11 -13.57
CA PHE A 48 4.77 15.56 -12.19
C PHE A 48 4.34 17.02 -12.11
N GLU A 49 4.80 17.91 -12.98
CA GLU A 49 4.29 19.29 -12.98
C GLU A 49 2.83 19.37 -13.44
N LYS A 50 2.47 18.53 -14.42
CA LYS A 50 1.15 18.50 -15.05
C LYS A 50 0.11 17.67 -14.29
N HIS A 51 0.53 16.81 -13.36
CA HIS A 51 -0.43 15.98 -12.64
C HIS A 51 -1.21 16.81 -11.61
N ASP A 52 -2.50 16.52 -11.51
CA ASP A 52 -3.41 17.07 -10.51
C ASP A 52 -3.48 16.10 -9.32
N CYS A 53 -3.03 16.53 -8.16
CA CYS A 53 -3.02 15.67 -6.97
C CYS A 53 -4.44 15.31 -6.48
N ALA A 54 -5.45 16.15 -6.74
CA ALA A 54 -6.82 15.89 -6.36
C ALA A 54 -7.46 14.78 -7.22
N ALA A 55 -7.03 14.64 -8.49
CA ALA A 55 -7.48 13.58 -9.38
C ALA A 55 -6.99 12.18 -8.98
N HIS A 56 -5.82 12.07 -8.32
CA HIS A 56 -5.18 10.79 -8.01
C HIS A 56 -5.51 10.22 -6.62
N GLY A 57 -6.34 10.91 -5.82
CA GLY A 57 -6.63 10.54 -4.44
C GLY A 57 -5.39 10.61 -3.53
N PRO A 58 -5.54 10.55 -2.20
CA PRO A 58 -4.40 10.49 -1.30
C PRO A 58 -3.52 9.28 -1.62
N VAL A 59 -2.21 9.36 -1.32
CA VAL A 59 -1.31 8.20 -1.37
C VAL A 59 -1.87 7.13 -0.43
N THR A 60 -2.70 6.24 -0.94
CA THR A 60 -2.83 4.92 -0.36
C THR A 60 -1.52 4.25 -0.69
N SER A 61 -0.59 4.22 0.28
CA SER A 61 0.47 3.22 0.25
C SER A 61 -0.18 1.89 -0.14
N PRO A 62 0.46 1.02 -0.93
CA PRO A 62 -0.07 -0.31 -1.23
C PRO A 62 -0.20 -1.23 0.01
N GLY A 63 -0.13 -0.67 1.22
CA GLY A 63 -0.81 -1.11 2.43
C GLY A 63 -2.10 -0.31 2.61
N ASP A 64 -3.14 -0.79 1.94
CA ASP A 64 -4.55 -0.49 2.13
C ASP A 64 -4.85 -0.06 3.58
N LYS A 65 -5.10 1.23 3.83
CA LYS A 65 -5.75 1.66 5.09
C LYS A 65 -7.22 1.20 5.16
N GLY A 66 -7.70 0.46 4.17
CA GLY A 66 -9.00 -0.17 4.12
C GLY A 66 -8.90 -1.64 4.50
N ASP A 67 -9.61 -1.95 5.58
CA ASP A 67 -10.05 -3.29 5.94
C ASP A 67 -8.93 -4.26 6.31
N PHE A 68 -8.69 -4.37 7.62
CA PHE A 68 -8.01 -5.50 8.24
C PHE A 68 -8.34 -6.85 7.55
N ALA A 69 -9.61 -7.06 7.20
CA ALA A 69 -10.05 -8.29 6.57
C ALA A 69 -9.47 -8.48 5.16
N ALA A 70 -9.20 -7.42 4.39
CA ALA A 70 -8.53 -7.54 3.10
C ALA A 70 -7.08 -8.02 3.26
N ARG A 71 -6.38 -7.53 4.28
CA ARG A 71 -5.01 -7.96 4.63
C ARG A 71 -5.01 -9.41 5.11
N ALA A 72 -5.92 -9.76 6.03
CA ALA A 72 -6.06 -11.12 6.53
C ALA A 72 -6.42 -12.12 5.42
N ARG A 73 -7.37 -11.79 4.53
CA ARG A 73 -7.73 -12.62 3.35
C ARG A 73 -6.52 -12.90 2.46
N LYS A 74 -5.71 -11.89 2.18
CA LYS A 74 -4.53 -12.03 1.33
C LYS A 74 -3.50 -12.99 1.93
N LEU A 75 -3.32 -12.99 3.24
CA LEU A 75 -2.44 -13.92 3.94
C LEU A 75 -3.03 -15.34 3.91
N VAL A 76 -4.33 -15.50 4.11
CA VAL A 76 -5.00 -16.81 3.97
C VAL A 76 -4.84 -17.38 2.56
N LEU A 77 -5.04 -16.57 1.52
CA LEU A 77 -4.84 -16.98 0.12
C LEU A 77 -3.40 -17.38 -0.21
N ARG A 78 -2.43 -16.89 0.57
CA ARG A 78 -1.01 -17.27 0.46
C ARG A 78 -0.68 -18.57 1.20
N GLY A 79 -1.67 -19.22 1.82
CA GLY A 79 -1.52 -20.48 2.54
C GLY A 79 -1.25 -20.33 4.04
N PHE A 80 -1.31 -19.12 4.60
CA PHE A 80 -1.22 -18.94 6.04
C PHE A 80 -2.50 -19.43 6.72
N LYS A 81 -2.37 -19.99 7.93
CA LYS A 81 -3.55 -20.31 8.73
C LYS A 81 -4.29 -19.02 9.07
N PRO A 82 -5.63 -19.04 9.11
CA PRO A 82 -6.42 -17.85 9.43
C PRO A 82 -6.02 -17.15 10.73
N LYS A 83 -5.65 -17.92 11.76
CA LYS A 83 -5.16 -17.37 13.02
C LYS A 83 -3.85 -16.60 12.86
N ASP A 84 -2.89 -17.16 12.14
CA ASP A 84 -1.58 -16.55 11.88
C ASP A 84 -1.75 -15.31 10.99
N ALA A 85 -2.62 -15.38 9.99
CA ALA A 85 -2.97 -14.26 9.11
C ALA A 85 -3.55 -13.07 9.88
N VAL A 86 -4.43 -13.33 10.85
CA VAL A 86 -5.00 -12.30 11.72
C VAL A 86 -3.94 -11.67 12.62
N GLU A 87 -3.07 -12.46 13.23
CA GLU A 87 -2.01 -11.96 14.12
C GLU A 87 -1.04 -11.03 13.38
N ILE A 88 -0.61 -11.44 12.18
CA ILE A 88 0.27 -10.62 11.32
C ILE A 88 -0.42 -9.32 10.94
N ALA A 89 -1.69 -9.37 10.50
CA ALA A 89 -2.44 -8.18 10.12
C ALA A 89 -2.66 -7.21 11.30
N LEU A 90 -2.89 -7.73 12.51
CA LEU A 90 -3.01 -6.92 13.73
C LEU A 90 -1.69 -6.20 14.05
N GLN A 91 -0.57 -6.90 13.97
CA GLN A 91 0.75 -6.33 14.21
C GLN A 91 1.07 -5.23 13.19
N GLU A 92 0.86 -5.47 11.89
CA GLU A 92 1.05 -4.48 10.84
C GLU A 92 0.25 -3.20 11.12
N ILE A 93 -1.03 -3.32 11.48
CA ILE A 93 -1.90 -2.18 11.76
C ILE A 93 -1.48 -1.46 13.06
N ALA A 94 -1.04 -2.18 14.09
CA ALA A 94 -0.53 -1.59 15.32
C ALA A 94 0.74 -0.75 15.09
N PHE A 95 1.65 -1.23 14.24
CA PHE A 95 2.85 -0.48 13.84
C PHE A 95 2.49 0.78 13.04
N GLU A 96 1.57 0.68 12.08
CA GLU A 96 1.15 1.81 11.24
C GLU A 96 0.42 2.91 12.03
N THR A 97 -0.34 2.52 13.05
CA THR A 97 -1.17 3.44 13.84
C THR A 97 -0.46 4.02 15.06
N ARG A 98 0.83 3.71 15.26
CA ARG A 98 1.58 4.05 16.48
C ARG A 98 0.86 3.62 17.77
N HIS A 99 0.18 2.48 17.73
CA HIS A 99 -0.62 1.95 18.85
C HIS A 99 -1.74 2.89 19.31
N ASP A 100 -2.40 3.60 18.38
CA ASP A 100 -3.62 4.34 18.74
C ASP A 100 -4.68 3.38 19.33
N PRO A 101 -5.09 3.57 20.60
CA PRO A 101 -5.91 2.59 21.30
C PRO A 101 -7.32 2.45 20.72
N LYS A 102 -7.83 3.50 20.05
CA LYS A 102 -9.17 3.46 19.43
C LYS A 102 -9.15 2.64 18.14
N ILE A 103 -8.08 2.76 17.36
CA ILE A 103 -7.91 2.00 16.13
C ILE A 103 -7.63 0.53 16.46
N VAL A 104 -6.73 0.25 17.41
CA VAL A 104 -6.43 -1.12 17.86
C VAL A 104 -7.68 -1.83 18.37
N ALA A 105 -8.50 -1.18 19.20
CA ALA A 105 -9.73 -1.78 19.72
C ALA A 105 -10.77 -2.09 18.62
N LYS A 106 -10.82 -1.27 17.56
CA LYS A 106 -11.69 -1.51 16.41
C LYS A 106 -11.20 -2.73 15.61
N VAL A 107 -9.91 -2.75 15.29
CA VAL A 107 -9.29 -3.82 14.49
C VAL A 107 -9.38 -5.16 15.22
N GLN A 108 -9.29 -5.18 16.55
CA GLN A 108 -9.49 -6.39 17.34
C GLN A 108 -10.90 -6.98 17.18
N LYS A 109 -11.94 -6.13 17.13
CA LYS A 109 -13.32 -6.60 16.87
C LYS A 109 -13.48 -7.15 15.46
N ASP A 110 -12.88 -6.48 14.47
CA ASP A 110 -12.90 -6.93 13.08
C ASP A 110 -12.14 -8.27 12.93
N ALA A 111 -11.10 -8.49 13.73
CA ALA A 111 -10.36 -9.75 13.82
C ALA A 111 -11.19 -10.90 14.36
N ASP A 112 -11.91 -10.68 15.45
CA ASP A 112 -12.79 -11.70 16.03
C ASP A 112 -13.94 -12.04 15.07
N GLU A 113 -14.53 -11.05 14.40
CA GLU A 113 -15.56 -11.27 13.39
C GLU A 113 -15.02 -12.07 12.20
N PHE A 114 -13.82 -11.75 11.72
CA PHE A 114 -13.18 -12.46 10.63
C PHE A 114 -12.97 -13.94 10.98
N LEU A 115 -12.41 -14.24 12.15
CA LEU A 115 -12.21 -15.63 12.60
C LEU A 115 -13.52 -16.39 12.74
N ARG A 116 -14.60 -15.72 13.18
CA ARG A 116 -15.93 -16.31 13.22
C ARG A 116 -16.42 -16.68 11.83
N ARG A 117 -16.33 -15.75 10.86
CA ARG A 117 -16.73 -15.99 9.46
C ARG A 117 -15.90 -17.08 8.78
N VAL A 118 -14.61 -17.20 9.13
CA VAL A 118 -13.75 -18.28 8.63
C VAL A 118 -14.26 -19.62 9.15
N LYS A 119 -14.59 -19.69 10.45
CA LYS A 119 -15.12 -20.90 11.08
C LYS A 119 -16.46 -21.33 10.47
N ASP A 120 -17.28 -20.35 10.07
CA ASP A 120 -18.56 -20.58 9.40
C ASP A 120 -18.41 -20.89 7.88
N GLY A 121 -17.18 -20.86 7.33
CA GLY A 121 -16.91 -21.15 5.92
C GLY A 121 -17.35 -20.05 4.93
N LEU A 122 -17.49 -18.82 5.41
CA LEU A 122 -18.04 -17.68 4.67
C LEU A 122 -16.98 -16.77 4.03
N ILE A 123 -15.76 -17.29 3.78
CA ILE A 123 -14.58 -16.53 3.29
C ILE A 123 -13.94 -17.25 2.11
#